data_AF-A0AAV4VIE1-F1
#
_entry.id   AF-A0AAV4VIE1-F1
#
_cell.length_a   1.000
_cell.length_b   1.000
_cell.length_c   1.000
_cell.angle_alpha   90.00
_cell.angle_beta   90.00
_cell.angle_gamma   90.00
#
_symmetry.space_group_name_H-M   'P 1'
#
loop_
_entity.id
_entity.type
_entity.pdbx_description
1 polymer ?
#
loop_
_entity_poly.entity_id
_entity_poly.type
_entity_poly.pdbx_seq_one_letter_code
_entity_poly.pdbx_strand_id
1 'polypeptide(L)'
;MVNTLHIVQNTAMNFIINQLQFENLLLGLKNTYFLQDESFSQRLCEKLFKWVMNCTTLEEFADWPVLNKILTSSIAIPSLSNLPFLESMSISFVPLTEEYLSKKNKFLEFFQFECEIAWPLNIIVPKACITQYIAIHSFVLEMEFLCWFLGNIWRSHMIEAKREELQISPQYRKIMLYRFNMHQFVRVLRSCIHQDLGGPLWEYLLKMLHSKELSIDALKNIHVQYLERALERCFLTQDTVHLHEILELLLRQVYTFCDAALIATWKINPTTNHFETSNFTLLSDCYNRYTKCRDRFYEFIMKLLRRKKFNISWDQHYQSYLETILESGKSYY
;
A
#
# COMPACT_ATOMS: atom_id res chain seq x y z
N MET A 1 -37.91 14.73 -30.09
CA MET A 1 -36.44 14.69 -29.92
C MET A 1 -36.01 14.51 -28.47
N VAL A 2 -36.62 15.18 -27.47
CA VAL A 2 -36.23 15.03 -26.05
C VAL A 2 -36.49 13.62 -25.49
N ASN A 3 -37.65 13.01 -25.81
CA ASN A 3 -37.96 11.65 -25.35
C ASN A 3 -37.05 10.56 -25.93
N THR A 4 -36.60 10.70 -27.18
CA THR A 4 -35.74 9.69 -27.83
C THR A 4 -34.34 9.67 -27.23
N LEU A 5 -33.79 10.83 -26.86
CA LEU A 5 -32.47 10.91 -26.22
C LEU A 5 -32.46 10.25 -24.84
N HIS A 6 -33.49 10.53 -24.02
CA HIS A 6 -33.62 9.95 -22.68
C HIS A 6 -33.80 8.43 -22.72
N ILE A 7 -34.56 7.91 -23.70
CA ILE A 7 -34.70 6.45 -23.88
C ILE A 7 -33.36 5.81 -24.24
N VAL A 8 -32.60 6.41 -25.17
CA VAL A 8 -31.27 5.90 -25.58
C VAL A 8 -30.27 5.94 -24.43
N GLN A 9 -30.28 6.99 -23.62
CA GLN A 9 -29.43 7.07 -22.42
C GLN A 9 -29.77 5.97 -21.43
N ASN A 10 -31.06 5.75 -21.15
CA ASN A 10 -31.48 4.71 -20.21
C ASN A 10 -31.16 3.29 -20.69
N THR A 11 -31.30 3.02 -22.00
CA THR A 11 -30.93 1.70 -22.54
C THR A 11 -29.42 1.48 -22.50
N ALA A 12 -28.62 2.49 -22.84
CA ALA A 12 -27.16 2.41 -22.76
C ALA A 12 -26.69 2.21 -21.31
N MET A 13 -27.30 2.92 -20.35
CA MET A 13 -27.00 2.76 -18.93
C MET A 13 -27.37 1.37 -18.41
N ASN A 14 -28.54 0.85 -18.78
CA ASN A 14 -28.95 -0.52 -18.43
C ASN A 14 -28.01 -1.57 -19.03
N PHE A 15 -27.51 -1.34 -20.24
CA PHE A 15 -26.51 -2.21 -20.87
C PHE A 15 -25.20 -2.22 -20.06
N ILE A 16 -24.67 -1.04 -19.72
CA ILE A 16 -23.41 -0.90 -18.97
C ILE A 16 -23.51 -1.47 -17.55
N ILE A 17 -24.57 -1.13 -16.82
CA ILE A 17 -24.72 -1.55 -15.42
C ILE A 17 -25.03 -3.05 -15.34
N ASN A 18 -26.02 -3.53 -16.10
CA ASN A 18 -26.54 -4.88 -15.91
C ASN A 18 -25.86 -5.93 -16.80
N GLN A 19 -25.65 -5.63 -18.08
CA GLN A 19 -25.08 -6.62 -19.02
C GLN A 19 -23.56 -6.67 -18.94
N LEU A 20 -22.91 -5.50 -18.92
CA LEU A 20 -21.45 -5.43 -18.77
C LEU A 20 -20.98 -5.48 -17.31
N GLN A 21 -21.92 -5.50 -16.36
CA GLN A 21 -21.65 -5.63 -14.92
C GLN A 21 -20.58 -4.63 -14.44
N PHE A 22 -20.78 -3.34 -14.74
CA PHE A 22 -19.81 -2.30 -14.43
C PHE A 22 -19.37 -2.27 -12.96
N GLU A 23 -20.29 -2.51 -12.02
CA GLU A 23 -19.96 -2.60 -10.60
C GLU A 23 -19.00 -3.76 -10.29
N ASN A 24 -19.15 -4.92 -10.95
CA ASN A 24 -18.24 -6.06 -10.80
C ASN A 24 -16.85 -5.75 -11.32
N LEU A 25 -16.72 -4.97 -12.41
CA LEU A 25 -15.44 -4.46 -12.88
C LEU A 25 -14.78 -3.60 -11.79
N LEU A 26 -15.50 -2.62 -11.23
CA LEU A 26 -14.96 -1.73 -10.21
C LEU A 26 -14.58 -2.48 -8.92
N LEU A 27 -15.40 -3.45 -8.52
CA LEU A 27 -15.11 -4.33 -7.39
C LEU A 27 -13.85 -5.16 -7.65
N GLY A 28 -13.70 -5.70 -8.85
CA GLY A 28 -12.50 -6.43 -9.26
C GLY A 28 -11.24 -5.56 -9.23
N LEU A 29 -11.32 -4.33 -9.76
CA LEU A 29 -10.23 -3.37 -9.71
C LEU A 29 -9.86 -3.00 -8.26
N LYS A 30 -10.85 -2.75 -7.41
CA LYS A 30 -10.63 -2.50 -5.97
C LYS A 30 -9.94 -3.70 -5.31
N ASN A 31 -10.48 -4.89 -5.50
CA ASN A 31 -10.02 -6.11 -4.84
C ASN A 31 -8.58 -6.47 -5.23
N THR A 32 -8.20 -6.21 -6.47
CA THR A 32 -6.86 -6.49 -7.00
C THR A 32 -5.87 -5.37 -6.70
N TYR A 33 -6.12 -4.14 -7.17
CA TYR A 33 -5.17 -3.04 -7.04
C TYR A 33 -5.08 -2.53 -5.60
N PHE A 34 -6.19 -2.46 -4.85
CA PHE A 34 -6.15 -1.98 -3.46
C PHE A 34 -5.91 -3.11 -2.45
N LEU A 35 -5.63 -4.34 -2.93
CA LEU A 35 -5.40 -5.52 -2.10
C LEU A 35 -6.51 -5.76 -1.07
N GLN A 36 -7.77 -5.55 -1.47
CA GLN A 36 -8.93 -5.69 -0.58
C GLN A 36 -9.49 -7.11 -0.54
N ASP A 37 -9.20 -7.96 -1.54
CA ASP A 37 -9.48 -9.39 -1.43
C ASP A 37 -8.36 -10.06 -0.61
N GLU A 38 -8.72 -10.55 0.58
CA GLU A 38 -7.76 -11.16 1.52
C GLU A 38 -7.06 -12.40 0.94
N SER A 39 -7.80 -13.20 0.16
CA SER A 39 -7.27 -14.45 -0.39
C SER A 39 -6.26 -14.20 -1.51
N PHE A 40 -6.55 -13.23 -2.38
CA PHE A 40 -5.66 -12.76 -3.43
C PHE A 40 -4.43 -12.08 -2.84
N SER A 41 -4.65 -11.07 -1.99
CA SER A 41 -3.57 -10.28 -1.39
C SER A 41 -2.62 -11.16 -0.60
N GLN A 42 -3.12 -12.09 0.22
CA GLN A 42 -2.27 -13.01 0.96
C GLN A 42 -1.40 -13.86 0.02
N ARG A 43 -1.98 -14.50 -1.00
CA ARG A 43 -1.22 -15.36 -1.94
C ARG A 43 -0.18 -14.57 -2.71
N LEU A 44 -0.55 -13.37 -3.17
CA LEU A 44 0.35 -12.49 -3.90
C LEU A 44 1.52 -12.07 -3.02
N CYS A 45 1.22 -11.44 -1.88
CA CYS A 45 2.22 -10.90 -0.95
C CYS A 45 3.14 -12.01 -0.42
N GLU A 46 2.61 -13.17 -0.02
CA GLU A 46 3.45 -14.26 0.51
C GLU A 46 4.45 -14.79 -0.51
N LYS A 47 4.07 -14.90 -1.79
CA LYS A 47 4.96 -15.38 -2.85
C LYS A 47 5.93 -14.28 -3.30
N LEU A 48 5.41 -13.08 -3.55
CA LEU A 48 6.19 -11.95 -4.03
C LEU A 48 7.24 -11.52 -3.00
N PHE A 49 6.88 -11.39 -1.73
CA PHE A 49 7.83 -10.91 -0.71
C PHE A 49 8.93 -11.92 -0.44
N LYS A 50 8.62 -13.24 -0.46
CA LYS A 50 9.66 -14.28 -0.39
C LYS A 50 10.60 -14.21 -1.60
N TRP A 51 10.07 -13.97 -2.80
CA TRP A 51 10.87 -13.78 -4.00
C TRP A 51 11.79 -12.57 -3.90
N VAL A 52 11.25 -11.39 -3.57
CA VAL A 52 12.00 -10.13 -3.38
C VAL A 52 13.18 -10.30 -2.42
N MET A 53 13.01 -11.05 -1.33
CA MET A 53 14.06 -11.25 -0.35
C MET A 53 15.21 -12.12 -0.84
N ASN A 54 14.94 -13.05 -1.76
CA ASN A 54 15.95 -13.91 -2.36
C ASN A 54 16.75 -13.17 -3.45
N CYS A 55 16.16 -12.15 -4.07
CA CYS A 55 16.84 -11.33 -5.06
C CYS A 55 17.92 -10.44 -4.42
N THR A 56 19.07 -10.38 -5.08
CA THR A 56 20.20 -9.52 -4.75
C THR A 56 20.38 -8.41 -5.78
N THR A 57 20.04 -8.69 -7.03
CA THR A 57 20.11 -7.75 -8.15
C THR A 57 18.72 -7.50 -8.73
N LEU A 58 18.60 -6.40 -9.48
CA LEU A 58 17.38 -6.11 -10.22
C LEU A 58 17.12 -7.13 -11.33
N GLU A 59 18.17 -7.60 -12.02
CA GLU A 59 18.03 -8.58 -13.09
C GLU A 59 17.43 -9.88 -12.59
N GLU A 60 17.83 -10.32 -11.40
CA GLU A 60 17.21 -11.47 -10.71
C GLU A 60 15.74 -11.20 -10.36
N PHE A 61 15.40 -9.98 -9.94
CA PHE A 61 14.02 -9.62 -9.62
C PHE A 61 13.14 -9.53 -10.87
N ALA A 62 13.67 -8.96 -11.97
CA ALA A 62 12.97 -8.71 -13.23
C ALA A 62 12.80 -9.97 -14.11
N ASP A 63 12.68 -11.14 -13.48
CA ASP A 63 12.35 -12.40 -14.14
C ASP A 63 10.85 -12.45 -14.45
N TRP A 64 10.49 -12.05 -15.68
CA TRP A 64 9.09 -12.00 -16.12
C TRP A 64 8.35 -13.35 -15.95
N PRO A 65 8.90 -14.51 -16.36
CA PRO A 65 8.27 -15.81 -16.09
C PRO A 65 7.90 -16.03 -14.63
N VAL A 66 8.80 -15.71 -13.69
CA VAL A 66 8.55 -15.88 -12.25
C VAL A 66 7.46 -14.93 -11.77
N LEU A 67 7.57 -13.65 -12.10
CA LEU A 67 6.59 -12.64 -11.69
C LEU A 67 5.20 -12.96 -12.27
N ASN A 68 5.11 -13.37 -13.54
CA ASN A 68 3.85 -13.75 -14.17
C ASN A 68 3.26 -15.02 -13.56
N LYS A 69 4.10 -16.00 -13.19
CA LYS A 69 3.65 -17.17 -12.43
C LYS A 69 3.11 -16.79 -11.05
N ILE A 70 3.77 -15.85 -10.36
CA ILE A 70 3.29 -15.34 -9.06
C ILE A 70 1.92 -14.68 -9.25
N LEU A 71 1.76 -13.81 -10.24
CA LEU A 71 0.50 -13.13 -10.54
C LEU A 71 -0.63 -14.11 -10.89
N THR A 72 -0.45 -14.93 -11.92
CA THR A 72 -1.48 -15.88 -12.40
C THR A 72 -1.90 -16.87 -11.32
N SER A 73 -0.95 -17.37 -10.53
CA SER A 73 -1.26 -18.28 -9.41
C SER A 73 -1.90 -17.58 -8.21
N SER A 74 -1.84 -16.25 -8.13
CA SER A 74 -2.54 -15.46 -7.11
C SER A 74 -3.95 -15.11 -7.58
N ILE A 75 -4.15 -14.88 -8.88
CA ILE A 75 -5.46 -14.63 -9.50
C ILE A 75 -6.36 -15.89 -9.53
N ALA A 76 -5.77 -17.10 -9.57
CA ALA A 76 -6.48 -18.38 -9.64
C ALA A 76 -7.28 -18.70 -8.34
N ILE A 77 -8.31 -17.91 -8.07
CA ILE A 77 -9.20 -17.95 -6.91
C ILE A 77 -10.65 -17.75 -7.40
N PRO A 78 -11.64 -18.45 -6.81
CA PRO A 78 -13.04 -18.32 -7.22
C PRO A 78 -13.62 -16.90 -7.14
N SER A 79 -13.15 -16.05 -6.22
CA SER A 79 -13.64 -14.67 -6.08
C SER A 79 -13.27 -13.78 -7.27
N LEU A 80 -12.20 -14.12 -7.99
CA LEU A 80 -11.66 -13.34 -9.10
C LEU A 80 -11.81 -14.04 -10.45
N SER A 81 -12.08 -15.35 -10.49
CA SER A 81 -12.05 -16.17 -11.71
C SER A 81 -13.00 -15.74 -12.82
N ASN A 82 -14.04 -14.96 -12.50
CA ASN A 82 -15.07 -14.57 -13.46
C ASN A 82 -14.86 -13.15 -14.04
N LEU A 83 -13.74 -12.49 -13.72
CA LEU A 83 -13.48 -11.11 -14.13
C LEU A 83 -12.69 -11.05 -15.45
N PRO A 84 -13.29 -10.56 -16.55
CA PRO A 84 -12.69 -10.64 -17.89
C PRO A 84 -11.41 -9.80 -18.04
N PHE A 85 -11.25 -8.71 -17.28
CA PHE A 85 -10.04 -7.88 -17.35
C PHE A 85 -8.80 -8.56 -16.75
N LEU A 86 -8.96 -9.65 -15.99
CA LEU A 86 -7.83 -10.38 -15.44
C LEU A 86 -7.09 -11.19 -16.51
N GLU A 87 -7.77 -11.54 -17.61
CA GLU A 87 -7.14 -12.19 -18.76
C GLU A 87 -6.16 -11.27 -19.48
N SER A 88 -6.42 -9.94 -19.46
CA SER A 88 -5.53 -8.92 -20.03
C SER A 88 -4.51 -8.38 -19.04
N MET A 89 -4.51 -8.87 -17.78
CA MET A 89 -3.60 -8.40 -16.76
C MET A 89 -2.19 -8.92 -17.02
N SER A 90 -1.24 -8.01 -17.13
CA SER A 90 0.17 -8.30 -17.37
C SER A 90 1.05 -7.48 -16.43
N ILE A 91 2.28 -7.91 -16.25
CA ILE A 91 3.28 -7.14 -15.50
C ILE A 91 4.00 -6.22 -16.48
N SER A 92 3.98 -4.93 -16.17
CA SER A 92 4.74 -3.92 -16.89
C SER A 92 6.08 -3.69 -16.19
N PHE A 93 7.12 -3.46 -16.98
CA PHE A 93 8.42 -3.06 -16.46
C PHE A 93 8.60 -1.56 -16.60
N VAL A 94 8.73 -0.88 -15.47
CA VAL A 94 9.22 0.50 -15.45
C VAL A 94 10.75 0.44 -15.40
N PRO A 95 11.48 1.03 -16.36
CA PRO A 95 12.93 1.08 -16.29
C PRO A 95 13.35 1.94 -15.09
N LEU A 96 14.01 1.35 -14.09
CA LEU A 96 14.69 2.14 -13.07
C LEU A 96 16.09 2.52 -13.52
N THR A 97 16.50 3.72 -13.11
CA THR A 97 17.88 4.19 -13.22
C THR A 97 18.79 3.47 -12.22
N GLU A 98 20.05 3.26 -12.61
CA GLU A 98 21.04 2.47 -11.83
C GLU A 98 21.28 2.98 -10.39
N GLU A 99 21.07 4.27 -10.10
CA GLU A 99 21.16 4.82 -8.73
C GLU A 99 20.18 4.17 -7.73
N TYR A 100 19.10 3.55 -8.23
CA TYR A 100 18.03 2.95 -7.44
C TYR A 100 18.33 1.50 -7.04
N LEU A 101 19.37 0.88 -7.62
CA LEU A 101 19.77 -0.52 -7.40
C LEU A 101 20.28 -0.79 -5.98
N SER A 102 20.68 0.24 -5.25
CA SER A 102 21.25 0.09 -3.90
C SER A 102 20.22 -0.18 -2.80
N LYS A 103 18.92 -0.19 -3.09
CA LYS A 103 17.86 -0.32 -2.07
C LYS A 103 16.78 -1.30 -2.51
N LYS A 104 16.73 -2.51 -1.93
CA LYS A 104 15.74 -3.53 -2.35
C LYS A 104 14.27 -3.15 -2.06
N ASN A 105 13.98 -2.11 -1.26
CA ASN A 105 12.61 -1.61 -1.10
C ASN A 105 12.02 -1.10 -2.42
N LYS A 106 12.87 -0.67 -3.36
CA LYS A 106 12.43 -0.20 -4.67
C LYS A 106 12.13 -1.31 -5.67
N PHE A 107 12.44 -2.57 -5.37
CA PHE A 107 12.07 -3.69 -6.24
C PHE A 107 10.55 -3.82 -6.38
N LEU A 108 9.79 -3.44 -5.35
CA LEU A 108 8.33 -3.44 -5.41
C LEU A 108 7.78 -2.35 -6.33
N GLU A 109 8.50 -1.24 -6.54
CA GLU A 109 8.09 -0.19 -7.49
C GLU A 109 8.07 -0.71 -8.94
N PHE A 110 8.85 -1.74 -9.27
CA PHE A 110 8.83 -2.40 -10.59
C PHE A 110 7.67 -3.36 -10.77
N PHE A 111 7.07 -3.81 -9.69
CA PHE A 111 6.00 -4.78 -9.76
C PHE A 111 4.67 -4.06 -9.98
N GLN A 112 4.39 -3.75 -11.24
CA GLN A 112 3.20 -3.01 -11.65
C GLN A 112 2.34 -3.85 -12.58
N PHE A 113 1.07 -4.00 -12.23
CA PHE A 113 0.08 -4.63 -13.09
C PHE A 113 -0.50 -3.62 -14.05
N GLU A 114 -0.44 -3.91 -15.34
CA GLU A 114 -1.26 -3.23 -16.35
C GLU A 114 -2.40 -4.16 -16.73
N CYS A 115 -3.62 -3.62 -16.86
CA CYS A 115 -4.73 -4.33 -17.46
C CYS A 115 -5.37 -3.48 -18.56
N GLU A 116 -5.88 -4.16 -19.57
CA GLU A 116 -6.66 -3.53 -20.63
C GLU A 116 -8.15 -3.70 -20.34
N ILE A 117 -8.87 -2.59 -20.27
CA ILE A 117 -10.32 -2.60 -20.14
C ILE A 117 -10.93 -2.71 -21.53
N ALA A 118 -11.80 -3.70 -21.73
CA ALA A 118 -12.48 -3.90 -23.01
C ALA A 118 -13.45 -2.76 -23.30
N TRP A 119 -13.64 -2.47 -24.60
CA TRP A 119 -14.71 -1.60 -25.05
C TRP A 119 -16.08 -2.21 -24.71
N PRO A 120 -17.08 -1.43 -24.28
CA PRO A 120 -17.10 0.03 -24.15
C PRO A 120 -16.71 0.58 -22.77
N LEU A 121 -16.37 -0.27 -21.80
CA LEU A 121 -16.09 0.15 -20.42
C LEU A 121 -14.85 1.04 -20.31
N ASN A 122 -13.92 0.94 -21.27
CA ASN A 122 -12.74 1.83 -21.36
C ASN A 122 -13.07 3.32 -21.60
N ILE A 123 -14.29 3.63 -22.04
CA ILE A 123 -14.77 5.02 -22.15
C ILE A 123 -14.96 5.63 -20.75
N ILE A 124 -15.44 4.82 -19.81
CA ILE A 124 -15.70 5.21 -18.41
C ILE A 124 -14.44 5.04 -17.57
N VAL A 125 -13.67 3.97 -17.80
CA VAL A 125 -12.40 3.66 -17.13
C VAL A 125 -11.26 3.79 -18.15
N PRO A 126 -10.84 5.03 -18.49
CA PRO A 126 -9.73 5.25 -19.40
C PRO A 126 -8.41 4.76 -18.79
N LYS A 127 -7.37 4.61 -19.62
CA LYS A 127 -6.02 4.21 -19.19
C LYS A 127 -5.47 5.09 -18.06
N ALA A 128 -5.80 6.38 -18.04
CA ALA A 128 -5.43 7.29 -16.96
C ALA A 128 -5.94 6.84 -15.57
N CYS A 129 -7.13 6.24 -15.49
CA CYS A 129 -7.64 5.67 -14.25
C CYS A 129 -6.82 4.44 -13.81
N ILE A 130 -6.40 3.59 -14.76
CA ILE A 130 -5.54 2.44 -14.46
C ILE A 130 -4.19 2.90 -13.91
N THR A 131 -3.61 3.98 -14.44
CA THR A 131 -2.38 4.57 -13.88
C THR A 131 -2.56 5.01 -12.42
N GLN A 132 -3.72 5.57 -12.06
CA GLN A 132 -4.03 5.93 -10.67
C GLN A 132 -4.17 4.69 -9.77
N TYR A 133 -4.80 3.62 -10.26
CA TYR A 133 -4.86 2.32 -9.57
C TYR A 133 -3.47 1.74 -9.33
N ILE A 134 -2.57 1.80 -10.31
CA ILE A 134 -1.17 1.34 -10.18
C ILE A 134 -0.45 2.14 -9.10
N ALA A 135 -0.58 3.47 -9.09
CA ALA A 135 0.06 4.31 -8.07
C ALA A 135 -0.41 3.95 -6.64
N ILE A 136 -1.71 3.73 -6.45
CA ILE A 136 -2.27 3.27 -5.17
C ILE A 136 -1.74 1.88 -4.83
N HIS A 137 -1.72 0.96 -5.79
CA HIS A 137 -1.24 -0.40 -5.59
C HIS A 137 0.21 -0.44 -5.11
N SER A 138 1.11 0.27 -5.78
CA SER A 138 2.52 0.32 -5.40
C SER A 138 2.71 0.78 -3.95
N PHE A 139 1.98 1.82 -3.54
CA PHE A 139 2.05 2.33 -2.18
C PHE A 139 1.47 1.36 -1.13
N VAL A 140 0.31 0.76 -1.41
CA VAL A 140 -0.30 -0.24 -0.51
C VAL A 140 0.60 -1.48 -0.39
N LEU A 141 1.18 -1.93 -1.51
CA LEU A 141 2.09 -3.07 -1.55
C LEU A 141 3.38 -2.81 -0.75
N GLU A 142 3.94 -1.59 -0.78
CA GLU A 142 5.08 -1.22 0.07
C GLU A 142 4.72 -1.32 1.57
N MET A 143 3.53 -0.85 1.95
CA MET A 143 3.06 -0.95 3.34
C MET A 143 2.86 -2.40 3.79
N GLU A 144 2.31 -3.25 2.93
CA GLU A 144 2.20 -4.70 3.16
C GLU A 144 3.58 -5.34 3.35
N PHE A 145 4.53 -5.00 2.47
CA PHE A 145 5.89 -5.52 2.55
C PHE A 145 6.58 -5.11 3.84
N LEU A 146 6.52 -3.84 4.23
CA LEU A 146 7.17 -3.38 5.46
C LEU A 146 6.52 -3.98 6.72
N CYS A 147 5.19 -4.14 6.72
CA CYS A 147 4.49 -4.89 7.78
C CYS A 147 5.00 -6.33 7.86
N TRP A 148 5.07 -7.02 6.72
CA TRP A 148 5.57 -8.39 6.62
C TRP A 148 7.04 -8.49 7.03
N PHE A 149 7.90 -7.57 6.59
CA PHE A 149 9.34 -7.58 6.87
C PHE A 149 9.61 -7.38 8.37
N LEU A 150 9.01 -6.37 8.98
CA LEU A 150 9.12 -6.14 10.43
C LEU A 150 8.52 -7.27 11.27
N GLY A 151 7.56 -8.02 10.73
CA GLY A 151 6.86 -9.11 11.40
C GLY A 151 7.52 -10.48 11.20
N ASN A 152 7.42 -11.02 9.99
CA ASN A 152 7.73 -12.41 9.65
C ASN A 152 9.23 -12.70 9.62
N ILE A 153 10.02 -11.86 8.95
CA ILE A 153 11.47 -12.06 8.86
C ILE A 153 12.12 -11.86 10.22
N TRP A 154 11.66 -10.88 11.00
CA TRP A 154 12.18 -10.71 12.34
C TRP A 154 11.95 -11.92 13.23
N ARG A 155 10.77 -12.54 13.12
CA ARG A 155 10.46 -13.79 13.82
C ARG A 155 11.41 -14.90 13.40
N SER A 156 11.67 -15.11 12.11
CA SER A 156 12.58 -16.18 11.69
C SER A 156 14.02 -15.96 12.17
N HIS A 157 14.55 -14.73 12.12
CA HIS A 157 15.91 -14.43 12.54
C HIS A 157 16.12 -14.38 14.07
N MET A 158 15.10 -14.01 14.85
CA MET A 158 15.23 -13.86 16.31
C MET A 158 14.63 -15.02 17.11
N ILE A 159 13.70 -15.81 16.57
CA ILE A 159 13.20 -17.03 17.23
C ILE A 159 14.25 -18.16 17.13
N GLU A 160 15.13 -18.16 16.14
CA GLU A 160 16.32 -19.03 16.14
C GLU A 160 17.35 -18.61 17.20
N ALA A 161 17.28 -17.37 17.69
CA ALA A 161 18.08 -16.87 18.79
C ALA A 161 17.48 -17.22 20.17
N LYS A 162 17.05 -18.48 20.34
CA LYS A 162 16.57 -19.14 21.58
C LYS A 162 17.58 -19.20 22.74
N ARG A 163 18.62 -18.37 22.72
CA ARG A 163 19.52 -18.23 23.87
C ARG A 163 18.91 -17.19 24.80
N GLU A 164 18.45 -17.63 25.97
CA GLU A 164 17.95 -16.73 27.03
C GLU A 164 18.93 -15.58 27.29
N GLU A 165 20.23 -15.87 27.19
CA GLU A 165 21.35 -14.93 27.30
C GLU A 165 21.27 -13.73 26.34
N LEU A 166 20.79 -13.93 25.09
CA LEU A 166 20.62 -12.84 24.13
C LEU A 166 19.47 -11.92 24.55
N GLN A 167 18.38 -12.49 25.06
CA GLN A 167 17.19 -11.72 25.47
C GLN A 167 17.46 -10.85 26.70
N ILE A 168 18.49 -11.20 27.48
CA ILE A 168 18.96 -10.41 28.62
C ILE A 168 19.78 -9.20 28.15
N SER A 169 20.37 -9.24 26.95
CA SER A 169 21.20 -8.15 26.43
C SER A 169 20.42 -6.83 26.37
N PRO A 170 20.98 -5.73 26.90
CA PRO A 170 20.37 -4.41 26.81
C PRO A 170 20.26 -3.92 25.36
N GLN A 171 21.25 -4.24 24.50
CA GLN A 171 21.22 -3.86 23.08
C GLN A 171 20.07 -4.55 22.35
N TYR A 172 19.88 -5.85 22.60
CA TYR A 172 18.79 -6.64 22.03
C TYR A 172 17.43 -6.08 22.42
N ARG A 173 17.18 -5.85 23.71
CA ARG A 173 15.92 -5.27 24.21
C ARG A 173 15.62 -3.93 23.57
N LYS A 174 16.64 -3.08 23.39
CA LYS A 174 16.49 -1.76 22.76
C LYS A 174 16.11 -1.88 21.28
N ILE A 175 16.79 -2.76 20.53
CA ILE A 175 16.46 -3.03 19.11
C ILE A 175 15.04 -3.60 18.98
N MET A 176 14.62 -4.49 19.89
CA MET A 176 13.27 -5.04 19.92
C MET A 176 12.21 -3.94 20.12
N LEU A 177 12.48 -2.98 21.01
CA LEU A 177 11.61 -1.83 21.23
C LEU A 177 11.55 -0.93 19.98
N TYR A 178 12.69 -0.66 19.35
CA TYR A 178 12.75 0.12 18.09
C TYR A 178 11.89 -0.50 17.00
N ARG A 179 12.05 -1.81 16.78
CA ARG A 179 11.25 -2.58 15.83
C ARG A 179 9.76 -2.51 16.17
N PHE A 180 9.41 -2.73 17.43
CA PHE A 180 8.01 -2.69 17.86
C PHE A 180 7.35 -1.35 17.52
N ASN A 181 8.04 -0.24 17.81
CA ASN A 181 7.53 1.10 17.54
C ASN A 181 7.39 1.38 16.03
N MET A 182 8.37 0.96 15.22
CA MET A 182 8.28 1.04 13.75
C MET A 182 7.13 0.18 13.21
N HIS A 183 6.99 -1.03 13.71
CA HIS A 183 5.95 -1.97 13.27
C HIS A 183 4.55 -1.49 13.64
N GLN A 184 4.35 -0.92 14.83
CA GLN A 184 3.06 -0.31 15.16
C GLN A 184 2.72 0.77 14.15
N PHE A 185 3.64 1.70 13.89
CA PHE A 185 3.37 2.82 13.00
C PHE A 185 2.89 2.34 11.62
N VAL A 186 3.67 1.46 10.98
CA VAL A 186 3.34 0.93 9.65
C VAL A 186 2.02 0.16 9.71
N ARG A 187 1.80 -0.65 10.75
CA ARG A 187 0.57 -1.43 10.90
C ARG A 187 -0.68 -0.56 11.07
N VAL A 188 -0.61 0.49 11.89
CA VAL A 188 -1.73 1.43 12.07
C VAL A 188 -2.01 2.15 10.77
N LEU A 189 -0.98 2.72 10.13
CA LEU A 189 -1.14 3.45 8.87
C LEU A 189 -1.76 2.56 7.78
N ARG A 190 -1.22 1.35 7.59
CA ARG A 190 -1.76 0.33 6.68
C ARG A 190 -3.21 0.02 7.01
N SER A 191 -3.53 -0.26 8.28
CA SER A 191 -4.89 -0.60 8.70
C SER A 191 -5.88 0.51 8.40
N CYS A 192 -5.52 1.77 8.70
CA CYS A 192 -6.35 2.92 8.38
C CYS A 192 -6.59 3.03 6.87
N ILE A 193 -5.56 2.82 6.03
CA ILE A 193 -5.70 2.89 4.57
C ILE A 193 -6.64 1.79 4.08
N HIS A 194 -6.44 0.54 4.51
CA HIS A 194 -7.29 -0.57 4.09
C HIS A 194 -8.74 -0.37 4.52
N GLN A 195 -8.98 0.08 5.76
CA GLN A 195 -10.33 0.31 6.28
C GLN A 195 -11.06 1.40 5.49
N ASP A 196 -10.40 2.53 5.20
CA ASP A 196 -11.03 3.64 4.47
C ASP A 196 -11.32 3.26 3.00
N LEU A 197 -10.33 2.68 2.31
CA LEU A 197 -10.46 2.27 0.90
C LEU A 197 -11.48 1.14 0.71
N GLY A 198 -11.55 0.20 1.65
CA GLY A 198 -12.43 -0.96 1.60
C GLY A 198 -13.87 -0.69 2.00
N GLY A 199 -14.07 0.22 2.97
CA GLY A 199 -15.37 0.52 3.58
C GLY A 199 -15.93 1.88 3.16
N PRO A 200 -15.72 2.97 3.93
CA PRO A 200 -16.37 4.26 3.72
C PRO A 200 -16.24 4.82 2.30
N LEU A 201 -15.05 4.74 1.69
CA LEU A 201 -14.85 5.26 0.34
C LEU A 201 -15.59 4.42 -0.73
N TRP A 202 -15.64 3.10 -0.54
CA TRP A 202 -16.39 2.21 -1.40
C TRP A 202 -17.90 2.41 -1.27
N GLU A 203 -18.41 2.57 -0.04
CA GLU A 203 -19.81 2.90 0.20
C GLU A 203 -20.21 4.23 -0.42
N TYR A 204 -19.31 5.23 -0.37
CA TYR A 204 -19.52 6.50 -1.05
C TYR A 204 -19.69 6.30 -2.57
N LEU A 205 -18.80 5.53 -3.19
CA LEU A 205 -18.90 5.22 -4.62
C LEU A 205 -20.23 4.52 -4.96
N LEU A 206 -20.62 3.48 -4.22
CA LEU A 206 -21.89 2.78 -4.45
C LEU A 206 -23.10 3.70 -4.32
N LYS A 207 -23.12 4.59 -3.31
CA LYS A 207 -24.18 5.60 -3.17
C LYS A 207 -24.27 6.53 -4.38
N MET A 208 -23.13 6.94 -4.93
CA MET A 208 -23.09 7.79 -6.13
C MET A 208 -23.52 7.03 -7.39
N LEU A 209 -23.09 5.77 -7.55
CA LEU A 209 -23.47 4.90 -8.66
C LEU A 209 -24.95 4.53 -8.67
N HIS A 210 -25.64 4.59 -7.53
CA HIS A 210 -27.08 4.31 -7.42
C HIS A 210 -27.96 5.58 -7.43
N SER A 211 -27.40 6.73 -7.81
CA SER A 211 -28.15 7.99 -7.94
C SER A 211 -29.15 7.93 -9.10
N LYS A 212 -30.24 8.71 -9.01
CA LYS A 212 -31.41 8.57 -9.91
C LYS A 212 -31.21 9.09 -11.34
N GLU A 213 -30.15 9.85 -11.61
CA GLU A 213 -29.87 10.47 -12.91
C GLU A 213 -28.44 10.17 -13.33
N LEU A 214 -28.21 8.98 -13.88
CA LEU A 214 -26.88 8.55 -14.34
C LEU A 214 -26.77 8.70 -15.85
N SER A 215 -25.80 9.48 -16.28
CA SER A 215 -25.29 9.48 -17.64
C SER A 215 -23.93 8.78 -17.69
N ILE A 216 -23.45 8.43 -18.89
CA ILE A 216 -22.10 7.88 -19.08
C ILE A 216 -21.03 8.86 -18.57
N ASP A 217 -21.22 10.16 -18.83
CA ASP A 217 -20.33 11.21 -18.30
C ASP A 217 -20.38 11.30 -16.78
N ALA A 218 -21.57 11.11 -16.18
CA ALA A 218 -21.71 11.05 -14.73
C ALA A 218 -20.96 9.85 -14.15
N LEU A 219 -21.07 8.66 -14.74
CA LEU A 219 -20.32 7.47 -14.32
C LEU A 219 -18.82 7.70 -14.35
N LYS A 220 -18.32 8.29 -15.43
CA LYS A 220 -16.90 8.64 -15.58
C LYS A 220 -16.45 9.61 -14.50
N ASN A 221 -17.20 10.69 -14.27
CA ASN A 221 -16.86 11.68 -13.25
C ASN A 221 -16.92 11.10 -11.83
N ILE A 222 -17.90 10.25 -11.54
CA ILE A 222 -18.01 9.55 -10.25
C ILE A 222 -16.78 8.65 -10.04
N HIS A 223 -16.36 7.90 -11.06
CA HIS A 223 -15.18 7.02 -10.96
C HIS A 223 -13.87 7.81 -10.77
N VAL A 224 -13.70 8.91 -11.51
CA VAL A 224 -12.54 9.80 -11.34
C VAL A 224 -12.49 10.40 -9.92
N GLN A 225 -13.62 10.89 -9.41
CA GLN A 225 -13.69 11.44 -8.04
C GLN A 225 -13.42 10.37 -6.98
N TYR A 226 -13.86 9.14 -7.19
CA TYR A 226 -13.53 8.01 -6.31
C TYR A 226 -12.03 7.77 -6.26
N LEU A 227 -11.34 7.77 -7.40
CA LEU A 227 -9.90 7.59 -7.46
C LEU A 227 -9.11 8.78 -6.89
N GLU A 228 -9.53 10.01 -7.15
CA GLU A 228 -8.91 11.21 -6.54
C GLU A 228 -8.97 11.15 -5.01
N ARG A 229 -10.11 10.73 -4.46
CA ARG A 229 -10.25 10.49 -3.02
C ARG A 229 -9.35 9.34 -2.56
N ALA A 230 -9.30 8.22 -3.29
CA ALA A 230 -8.43 7.09 -2.94
C ALA A 230 -6.94 7.48 -2.91
N LEU A 231 -6.49 8.29 -3.89
CA LEU A 231 -5.15 8.87 -3.92
C LEU A 231 -4.90 9.77 -2.71
N GLU A 232 -5.88 10.57 -2.29
CA GLU A 232 -5.77 11.42 -1.11
C GLU A 232 -5.56 10.61 0.18
N ARG A 233 -6.19 9.43 0.31
CA ARG A 233 -6.00 8.51 1.44
C ARG A 233 -4.60 7.91 1.47
N CYS A 234 -3.99 7.79 0.31
CA CYS A 234 -2.63 7.29 0.14
C CYS A 234 -1.59 8.42 0.15
N PHE A 235 -2.01 9.68 0.35
CA PHE A 235 -1.17 10.86 0.27
C PHE A 235 -0.48 11.04 -1.10
N LEU A 236 -1.12 10.61 -2.18
CA LEU A 236 -0.59 10.64 -3.55
C LEU A 236 -1.12 11.83 -4.37
N THR A 237 -1.69 12.84 -3.71
CA THR A 237 -2.25 14.03 -4.38
C THR A 237 -1.29 15.22 -4.28
N GLN A 238 -1.45 16.20 -5.17
CA GLN A 238 -0.64 17.43 -5.15
C GLN A 238 -0.67 18.14 -3.78
N ASP A 239 -1.82 18.16 -3.13
CA ASP A 239 -2.00 18.76 -1.78
C ASP A 239 -1.24 18.03 -0.67
N THR A 240 -0.89 16.76 -0.89
CA THR A 240 -0.26 15.88 0.09
C THR A 240 1.17 15.49 -0.29
N VAL A 241 1.74 16.02 -1.37
CA VAL A 241 3.11 15.71 -1.85
C VAL A 241 4.14 15.84 -0.73
N HIS A 242 4.16 16.95 0.01
CA HIS A 242 5.13 17.12 1.11
C HIS A 242 4.94 16.12 2.25
N LEU A 243 3.70 15.70 2.51
CA LEU A 243 3.44 14.66 3.51
C LEU A 243 3.96 13.31 3.00
N HIS A 244 3.77 13.02 1.71
CA HIS A 244 4.29 11.83 1.05
C HIS A 244 5.81 11.77 1.09
N GLU A 245 6.50 12.86 0.77
CA GLU A 245 7.97 12.95 0.84
C GLU A 245 8.50 12.62 2.25
N ILE A 246 7.84 13.13 3.30
CA ILE A 246 8.19 12.80 4.69
C ILE A 246 7.93 11.31 4.97
N LEU A 247 6.81 10.78 4.48
CA LEU A 247 6.46 9.38 4.65
C LEU A 247 7.46 8.45 3.95
N GLU A 248 7.86 8.73 2.71
CA GLU A 248 8.90 7.98 2.00
C GLU A 248 10.22 7.98 2.76
N LEU A 249 10.63 9.12 3.33
CA LEU A 249 11.84 9.21 4.15
C LEU A 249 11.73 8.34 5.41
N LEU A 250 10.55 8.32 6.04
CA LEU A 250 10.25 7.50 7.20
C LEU A 250 10.30 6.00 6.85
N LEU A 251 9.59 5.57 5.81
CA LEU A 251 9.57 4.17 5.35
C LEU A 251 10.96 3.70 4.93
N ARG A 252 11.77 4.58 4.32
CA ARG A 252 13.17 4.31 4.01
C ARG A 252 14.01 4.02 5.26
N GLN A 253 13.78 4.74 6.38
CA GLN A 253 14.45 4.41 7.65
C GLN A 253 13.98 3.06 8.19
N VAL A 254 12.69 2.74 8.08
CA VAL A 254 12.17 1.43 8.49
C VAL A 254 12.85 0.32 7.69
N TYR A 255 12.94 0.47 6.37
CA TYR A 255 13.60 -0.51 5.52
C TYR A 255 15.09 -0.67 5.85
N THR A 256 15.80 0.45 5.99
CA THR A 256 17.24 0.45 6.36
C THR A 256 17.46 -0.24 7.70
N PHE A 257 16.56 -0.03 8.67
CA PHE A 257 16.59 -0.71 9.95
C PHE A 257 16.43 -2.23 9.77
N CYS A 258 15.43 -2.67 8.99
CA CYS A 258 15.20 -4.09 8.76
C CYS A 258 16.38 -4.78 8.08
N ASP A 259 16.97 -4.17 7.05
CA ASP A 259 18.13 -4.72 6.33
C ASP A 259 19.38 -4.80 7.22
N ALA A 260 19.70 -3.72 7.94
CA ALA A 260 20.83 -3.70 8.87
C ALA A 260 20.67 -4.69 10.03
N ALA A 261 19.43 -4.92 10.47
CA ALA A 261 19.12 -5.81 11.57
C ALA A 261 19.08 -7.29 11.13
N LEU A 262 18.80 -7.57 9.86
CA LEU A 262 18.92 -8.91 9.26
C LEU A 262 20.35 -9.44 9.24
N ILE A 263 21.31 -8.58 8.90
CA ILE A 263 22.73 -8.93 8.75
C ILE A 263 23.48 -8.81 10.09
N ALA A 264 22.80 -8.33 11.15
CA ALA A 264 23.39 -8.10 12.44
C ALA A 264 23.88 -9.41 13.09
N THR A 265 25.21 -9.52 13.28
CA THR A 265 25.81 -10.62 14.04
C THR A 265 25.87 -10.28 15.53
N TRP A 266 25.61 -11.27 16.39
CA TRP A 266 25.65 -11.14 17.85
C TRP A 266 26.85 -11.88 18.44
N LYS A 267 27.65 -11.20 19.26
CA LYS A 267 28.81 -11.78 19.93
C LYS A 267 28.82 -11.38 21.40
N ILE A 268 29.27 -12.28 22.28
CA ILE A 268 29.45 -11.95 23.70
C ILE A 268 30.65 -11.02 23.81
N ASN A 269 30.45 -9.85 24.40
CA ASN A 269 31.55 -8.95 24.72
C ASN A 269 32.21 -9.43 26.04
N PRO A 270 33.52 -9.72 26.05
CA PRO A 270 34.21 -10.26 27.22
C PRO A 270 34.24 -9.31 28.42
N THR A 271 34.06 -8.00 28.23
CA THR A 271 34.07 -7.02 29.33
C THR A 271 32.69 -6.83 29.96
N THR A 272 31.63 -6.86 29.17
CA THR A 272 30.24 -6.64 29.65
C THR A 272 29.50 -7.95 29.91
N ASN A 273 30.04 -9.08 29.46
CA ASN A 273 29.42 -10.41 29.50
C ASN A 273 28.01 -10.45 28.89
N HIS A 274 27.73 -9.54 27.96
CA HIS A 274 26.46 -9.43 27.25
C HIS A 274 26.67 -9.57 25.75
N PHE A 275 25.64 -10.06 25.06
CA PHE A 275 25.63 -10.10 23.60
C PHE A 275 25.52 -8.68 23.04
N GLU A 276 26.44 -8.34 22.16
CA GLU A 276 26.48 -7.05 21.46
C GLU A 276 26.56 -7.29 19.95
N THR A 277 26.08 -6.32 19.19
CA THR A 277 26.14 -6.35 17.74
C THR A 277 26.93 -5.17 17.19
N SER A 278 27.73 -5.41 16.16
CA SER A 278 28.47 -4.37 15.45
C SER A 278 27.57 -3.30 14.83
N ASN A 279 26.31 -3.66 14.52
CA ASN A 279 25.37 -2.77 13.83
C ASN A 279 24.56 -1.89 14.80
N PHE A 280 24.82 -1.95 16.12
CA PHE A 280 23.98 -1.30 17.12
C PHE A 280 23.92 0.23 16.96
N THR A 281 25.05 0.85 16.61
CA THR A 281 25.14 2.30 16.35
C THR A 281 24.30 2.68 15.13
N LEU A 282 24.45 1.96 14.02
CA LEU A 282 23.65 2.16 12.80
C LEU A 282 22.14 2.01 13.07
N LEU A 283 21.74 0.97 13.80
CA LEU A 283 20.34 0.73 14.15
C LEU A 283 19.77 1.83 15.05
N SER A 284 20.56 2.31 16.02
CA SER A 284 20.17 3.41 16.90
C SER A 284 20.04 4.73 16.15
N ASP A 285 20.99 5.05 15.26
CA ASP A 285 20.95 6.25 14.45
C ASP A 285 19.79 6.22 13.45
N CYS A 286 19.51 5.06 12.87
CA CYS A 286 18.37 4.84 12.00
C CYS A 286 17.06 5.08 12.74
N TYR A 287 16.92 4.54 13.97
CA TYR A 287 15.75 4.80 14.81
C TYR A 287 15.61 6.28 15.18
N ASN A 288 16.71 6.97 15.50
CA ASN A 288 16.69 8.41 15.80
C ASN A 288 16.28 9.27 14.59
N ARG A 289 16.68 8.87 13.37
CA ARG A 289 16.20 9.53 12.14
C ARG A 289 14.72 9.24 11.90
N TYR A 290 14.29 8.00 12.13
CA TYR A 290 12.89 7.58 12.04
C TYR A 290 12.00 8.41 12.98
N THR A 291 12.37 8.57 14.27
CA THR A 291 11.56 9.35 15.22
C THR A 291 11.41 10.80 14.79
N LYS A 292 12.50 11.44 14.33
CA LYS A 292 12.43 12.81 13.78
C LYS A 292 11.50 12.92 12.57
N CYS A 293 11.52 11.96 11.66
CA CYS A 293 10.62 11.95 10.49
C CYS A 293 9.17 11.71 10.92
N ARG A 294 8.95 10.77 11.84
CA ARG A 294 7.63 10.46 12.42
C ARG A 294 7.01 11.66 13.11
N ASP A 295 7.78 12.40 13.92
CA ASP A 295 7.26 13.56 14.63
C ASP A 295 6.86 14.67 13.64
N ARG A 296 7.66 14.90 12.58
CA ARG A 296 7.31 15.81 11.48
C ARG A 296 6.06 15.36 10.72
N PHE A 297 5.91 14.06 10.47
CA PHE A 297 4.74 13.48 9.84
C PHE A 297 3.47 13.79 10.65
N TYR A 298 3.49 13.55 11.95
CA TYR A 298 2.37 13.88 12.84
C TYR A 298 2.10 15.39 12.94
N GLU A 299 3.14 16.23 13.01
CA GLU A 299 2.96 17.69 12.97
C GLU A 299 2.27 18.15 11.68
N PHE A 300 2.60 17.53 10.55
CA PHE A 300 1.98 17.86 9.26
C PHE A 300 0.52 17.40 9.21
N ILE A 301 0.20 16.19 9.68
CA ILE A 301 -1.20 15.73 9.79
C ILE A 301 -2.00 16.67 10.70
N MET A 302 -1.45 17.09 11.85
CA MET A 302 -2.09 18.08 12.73
C MET A 302 -2.37 19.40 12.00
N LYS A 303 -1.44 19.88 11.16
CA LYS A 303 -1.65 21.08 10.34
C LYS A 303 -2.73 20.86 9.28
N LEU A 304 -2.77 19.70 8.63
CA LEU A 304 -3.80 19.34 7.66
C LEU A 304 -5.20 19.33 8.29
N LEU A 305 -5.35 18.67 9.44
CA LEU A 305 -6.61 18.66 10.19
C LEU A 305 -7.07 20.08 10.54
N ARG A 306 -6.15 20.94 11.01
CA ARG A 306 -6.48 22.34 11.36
C ARG A 306 -6.91 23.17 10.15
N ARG A 307 -6.27 22.97 8.99
CA ARG A 307 -6.62 23.67 7.74
C ARG A 307 -7.99 23.23 7.22
N LYS A 308 -8.26 21.92 7.23
CA LYS A 308 -9.51 21.36 6.68
C LYS A 308 -10.71 21.47 7.61
N LYS A 309 -10.51 21.69 8.92
CA LYS A 309 -11.59 21.92 9.90
C LYS A 309 -12.52 23.09 9.54
N PHE A 310 -12.07 24.04 8.72
CA PHE A 310 -12.88 25.19 8.26
C PHE A 310 -13.53 24.99 6.89
N ASN A 311 -13.33 23.83 6.24
CA ASN A 311 -13.89 23.55 4.93
C ASN A 311 -15.20 22.73 5.08
N ILE A 312 -16.32 23.31 4.65
CA ILE A 312 -17.67 22.77 4.87
C ILE A 312 -17.90 21.43 4.13
N SER A 313 -17.11 21.13 3.09
CA SER A 313 -17.20 19.87 2.32
C SER A 313 -16.23 18.78 2.78
N TRP A 314 -15.66 18.89 3.98
CA TRP A 314 -14.65 17.92 4.42
C TRP A 314 -15.26 16.56 4.73
N ASP A 315 -14.62 15.52 4.19
CA ASP A 315 -14.99 14.13 4.42
C ASP A 315 -14.71 13.72 5.88
N GLN A 316 -15.78 13.44 6.63
CA GLN A 316 -15.72 13.07 8.04
C GLN A 316 -14.98 11.74 8.27
N HIS A 317 -15.06 10.80 7.34
CA HIS A 317 -14.34 9.52 7.45
C HIS A 317 -12.84 9.75 7.30
N TYR A 318 -12.44 10.62 6.37
CA TYR A 318 -11.03 11.00 6.23
C TYR A 318 -10.49 11.74 7.44
N GLN A 319 -11.31 12.58 8.09
CA GLN A 319 -10.95 13.20 9.35
C GLN A 319 -10.67 12.15 10.43
N SER A 320 -11.59 11.21 10.64
CA SER A 320 -11.45 10.15 11.64
C SER A 320 -10.24 9.24 11.35
N TYR A 321 -9.97 8.96 10.07
CA TYR A 321 -8.77 8.27 9.58
C TYR A 321 -7.49 9.00 10.04
N LEU A 322 -7.39 10.31 9.80
CA LEU A 322 -6.22 11.12 10.17
C LEU A 322 -6.08 11.27 11.71
N GLU A 323 -7.20 11.39 12.43
CA GLU A 323 -7.22 11.44 13.89
C GLU A 323 -6.70 10.13 14.50
N THR A 324 -7.14 8.98 13.97
CA THR A 324 -6.66 7.65 14.39
C THR A 324 -5.14 7.52 14.22
N ILE A 325 -4.61 7.99 13.07
CA ILE A 325 -3.16 8.00 12.83
C ILE A 325 -2.42 8.83 13.89
N LEU A 326 -2.96 9.99 14.26
CA LEU A 326 -2.34 10.84 15.28
C LEU A 326 -2.44 10.28 16.70
N GLU A 327 -3.57 9.69 17.05
CA GLU A 327 -3.77 9.07 18.36
C GLU A 327 -2.78 7.93 18.58
N SER A 328 -2.49 7.17 17.53
CA SER A 328 -1.45 6.14 17.57
C SER A 328 -0.06 6.68 17.93
N GLY A 329 0.22 7.95 17.62
CA GLY A 329 1.48 8.62 17.97
C GLY A 329 1.56 9.05 19.44
N LYS A 330 0.42 9.27 20.11
CA LYS A 330 0.35 9.73 21.50
C LYS A 330 0.58 8.62 22.52
N SER A 331 0.31 7.36 22.17
CA SER A 331 0.51 6.20 23.04
C SER A 331 1.98 5.88 23.37
N TYR A 332 2.92 6.69 22.87
CA TYR A 332 4.37 6.46 22.94
C TYR A 332 5.16 7.54 23.69
N TYR A 333 4.46 8.46 24.37
CA TYR A 333 5.05 9.46 25.26
C TYR A 333 4.85 9.10 26.73
#